data_AF-A0A7S4CKV1-F1
#
_entry.id   AF-A0A7S4CKV1-F1
#
_cell.length_a   1.000
_cell.length_b   1.000
_cell.length_c   1.000
_cell.angle_alpha   90.00
_cell.angle_beta   90.00
_cell.angle_gamma   90.00
#
_symmetry.space_group_name_H-M   'P 1'
#
loop_
_entity.id
_entity.type
_entity.pdbx_description
1 polymer ?
#
loop_
_entity_poly.entity_id
_entity_poly.type
_entity_poly.pdbx_seq_one_letter_code
_entity_poly.pdbx_strand_id
1 'polypeptide(L)'
;EYGFWVWIDPHQDAWSRFTGGSGAPGWTLSVAGFDVRKLEATGAAVVHQTHGDPFTHMLWPTNYTKLACATMFMLFYGGKELAARTCVKGENIQEYLQRHYLAMMQRVVRRLSDLPHVIGYGVMNEPNMGWIGIDDLTTYKWELQLGPCCAPLQSLALSNGLPQLVSTFDHGMLGFKNTGSVGLNPNCWRPWKD
;
A
#
# COMPACT_ATOMS: atom_id res chain seq x y z
N GLU A 1 4.01 10.34 35.55
CA GLU A 1 3.98 9.24 36.54
C GLU A 1 5.22 8.35 36.45
N TYR A 2 5.65 7.94 35.24
CA TYR A 2 6.82 7.05 35.08
C TYR A 2 8.06 7.69 34.40
N GLY A 3 8.08 9.01 34.21
CA GLY A 3 9.22 9.72 33.60
C GLY A 3 9.42 9.49 32.10
N PHE A 4 8.44 8.90 31.41
CA PHE A 4 8.52 8.68 29.97
C PHE A 4 8.21 9.95 29.16
N TRP A 5 8.99 10.13 28.11
CA TRP A 5 8.71 11.05 27.01
C TRP A 5 8.05 10.28 25.87
N VAL A 6 7.10 10.92 25.20
CA VAL A 6 6.29 10.27 24.17
C VAL A 6 6.47 10.99 22.84
N TRP A 7 6.89 10.23 21.82
CA TRP A 7 6.85 10.63 20.43
C TRP A 7 5.61 10.03 19.76
N ILE A 8 4.83 10.85 19.05
CA ILE A 8 3.62 10.38 18.38
C ILE A 8 3.97 9.99 16.95
N ASP A 9 3.98 8.69 16.68
CA ASP A 9 4.21 8.14 15.35
C ASP A 9 2.89 7.85 14.61
N PRO A 10 2.56 8.58 13.52
CA PRO A 10 1.48 8.20 12.63
C PRO A 10 1.89 6.98 11.80
N HIS A 11 1.75 5.82 12.44
CA HIS A 11 2.24 4.56 11.93
C HIS A 11 1.42 4.00 10.76
N GLN A 12 2.11 3.44 9.79
CA GLN A 12 1.53 2.67 8.70
C GLN A 12 2.56 1.63 8.22
N ASP A 13 2.05 0.51 7.74
CA ASP A 13 2.79 -0.47 6.96
C ASP A 13 1.95 -0.81 5.75
N ALA A 14 2.56 -0.79 4.56
CA ALA A 14 1.87 -1.12 3.31
C ALA A 14 0.51 -0.44 3.18
N TRP A 15 0.39 0.84 3.57
CA TRP A 15 -0.78 1.71 3.52
C TRP A 15 -1.96 1.38 4.45
N SER A 16 -2.48 0.15 4.45
CA SER A 16 -3.75 -0.22 5.10
C SER A 16 -3.79 -1.71 5.44
N ARG A 17 -4.68 -2.06 6.38
CA ARG A 17 -4.99 -3.47 6.65
C ARG A 17 -5.52 -4.24 5.44
N PHE A 18 -6.22 -3.55 4.54
CA PHE A 18 -6.76 -4.14 3.31
C PHE A 18 -5.70 -4.31 2.22
N THR A 19 -4.51 -3.77 2.43
CA THR A 19 -3.34 -3.93 1.57
C THR A 19 -2.22 -4.72 2.27
N GLY A 20 -2.57 -5.44 3.33
CA GLY A 20 -1.70 -6.41 3.99
C GLY A 20 -0.88 -5.89 5.18
N GLY A 21 -1.04 -4.62 5.56
CA GLY A 21 -0.34 -4.02 6.70
C GLY A 21 -1.25 -3.25 7.66
N SER A 22 -0.96 -1.97 7.91
CA SER A 22 -1.62 -1.13 8.91
C SER A 22 -1.67 0.35 8.48
N GLY A 23 -2.39 1.20 9.22
CA GLY A 23 -2.42 2.65 8.98
C GLY A 23 -3.74 3.16 8.44
N ALA A 24 -3.79 3.51 7.16
CA ALA A 24 -4.91 4.22 6.55
C ALA A 24 -6.23 3.42 6.60
N PRO A 25 -7.36 4.07 6.89
CA PRO A 25 -8.66 3.42 6.94
C PRO A 25 -9.11 2.96 5.54
N GLY A 26 -9.86 1.87 5.48
CA GLY A 26 -10.27 1.23 4.22
C GLY A 26 -11.13 2.12 3.30
N TRP A 27 -11.73 3.20 3.81
CA TRP A 27 -12.45 4.16 2.97
C TRP A 27 -11.52 4.82 1.94
N THR A 28 -10.22 4.97 2.25
CA THR A 28 -9.23 5.58 1.34
C THR A 28 -9.10 4.79 0.04
N LEU A 29 -9.01 3.45 0.14
CA LEU A 29 -9.03 2.53 -1.01
C LEU A 29 -10.37 2.63 -1.76
N SER A 30 -11.46 2.68 -1.01
CA SER A 30 -12.81 2.79 -1.56
C SER A 30 -13.04 4.06 -2.39
N VAL A 31 -12.48 5.21 -1.99
CA VAL A 31 -12.60 6.45 -2.79
C VAL A 31 -11.62 6.49 -3.95
N ALA A 32 -10.52 5.74 -3.88
CA ALA A 32 -9.64 5.49 -5.01
C ALA A 32 -10.22 4.48 -6.03
N GLY A 33 -11.43 3.96 -5.78
CA GLY A 33 -12.14 3.07 -6.70
C GLY A 33 -11.92 1.59 -6.44
N PHE A 34 -11.12 1.19 -5.44
CA PHE A 34 -10.91 -0.23 -5.13
C PHE A 34 -12.13 -0.86 -4.45
N ASP A 35 -12.46 -2.09 -4.87
CA ASP A 35 -13.25 -3.04 -4.09
C ASP A 35 -12.28 -3.91 -3.26
N VAL A 36 -12.20 -3.62 -1.96
CA VAL A 36 -11.28 -4.30 -1.04
C VAL A 36 -11.48 -5.82 -0.99
N ARG A 37 -12.66 -6.32 -1.37
CA ARG A 37 -12.98 -7.76 -1.39
C ARG A 37 -12.36 -8.48 -2.58
N LYS A 38 -11.97 -7.74 -3.62
CA LYS A 38 -11.39 -8.29 -4.86
C LYS A 38 -9.87 -8.29 -4.86
N LEU A 39 -9.21 -7.62 -3.89
CA LEU A 39 -7.76 -7.34 -3.96
C LEU A 39 -6.88 -8.58 -3.98
N GLU A 40 -7.17 -9.60 -3.16
CA GLU A 40 -6.36 -10.82 -3.16
C GLU A 40 -6.56 -11.64 -4.44
N ALA A 41 -7.81 -11.84 -4.84
CA ALA A 41 -8.15 -12.63 -6.02
C ALA A 41 -7.53 -12.08 -7.32
N THR A 42 -7.31 -10.75 -7.38
CA THR A 42 -6.65 -10.10 -8.51
C THR A 42 -5.13 -9.96 -8.34
N GLY A 43 -4.55 -10.38 -7.21
CA GLY A 43 -3.14 -10.17 -6.89
C GLY A 43 -2.77 -8.71 -6.55
N ALA A 44 -3.75 -7.85 -6.31
CA ALA A 44 -3.55 -6.42 -6.01
C ALA A 44 -3.06 -6.17 -4.57
N ALA A 45 -3.26 -7.14 -3.67
CA ALA A 45 -2.68 -7.21 -2.34
C ALA A 45 -2.61 -8.68 -1.88
N VAL A 46 -1.77 -8.97 -0.89
CA VAL A 46 -1.81 -10.22 -0.12
C VAL A 46 -2.11 -9.86 1.34
N VAL A 47 -3.20 -10.40 1.86
CA VAL A 47 -3.76 -10.04 3.16
C VAL A 47 -3.98 -11.31 3.96
N HIS A 48 -3.44 -11.39 5.18
CA HIS A 48 -3.52 -12.60 6.00
C HIS A 48 -4.97 -13.06 6.24
N GLN A 49 -5.89 -12.13 6.50
CA GLN A 49 -7.29 -12.45 6.80
C GLN A 49 -8.03 -13.14 5.66
N THR A 50 -7.65 -12.87 4.40
CA THR A 50 -8.28 -13.49 3.22
C THR A 50 -7.46 -14.67 2.70
N HIS A 51 -6.13 -14.64 2.90
CA HIS A 51 -5.21 -15.73 2.55
C HIS A 51 -5.41 -16.97 3.44
N GLY A 52 -5.64 -16.75 4.73
CA GLY A 52 -5.70 -17.80 5.74
C GLY A 52 -4.31 -18.33 6.13
N ASP A 53 -4.32 -19.41 6.91
CA ASP A 53 -3.11 -20.10 7.36
C ASP A 53 -2.80 -21.34 6.51
N PRO A 54 -1.51 -21.69 6.32
CA PRO A 54 -0.34 -21.01 6.87
C PRO A 54 0.00 -19.72 6.10
N PHE A 55 0.20 -18.62 6.82
CA PHE A 55 0.68 -17.38 6.22
C PHE A 55 2.20 -17.29 6.30
N THR A 56 2.85 -17.13 5.15
CA THR A 56 4.32 -17.02 5.08
C THR A 56 4.79 -15.83 5.91
N HIS A 57 5.67 -16.10 6.87
CA HIS A 57 6.27 -15.07 7.72
C HIS A 57 6.98 -14.01 6.86
N MET A 58 6.79 -12.73 7.18
CA MET A 58 7.33 -11.59 6.43
C MET A 58 6.91 -11.52 4.95
N LEU A 59 5.76 -12.08 4.58
CA LEU A 59 5.19 -11.88 3.24
C LEU A 59 4.62 -10.47 3.05
N TRP A 60 4.15 -9.84 4.12
CA TRP A 60 3.46 -8.54 4.08
C TRP A 60 4.25 -7.39 3.42
N PRO A 61 5.59 -7.25 3.53
CA PRO A 61 6.33 -6.13 2.90
C PRO A 61 6.28 -6.19 1.38
N THR A 62 5.98 -7.36 0.80
CA THR A 62 5.85 -7.52 -0.65
C THR A 62 4.64 -6.79 -1.21
N ASN A 63 3.73 -6.33 -0.35
CA ASN A 63 2.60 -5.50 -0.76
C ASN A 63 3.04 -4.12 -1.27
N TYR A 64 4.20 -3.59 -0.85
CA TYR A 64 4.64 -2.24 -1.28
C TYR A 64 4.74 -2.08 -2.81
N THR A 65 4.89 -3.19 -3.54
CA THR A 65 4.97 -3.22 -5.00
C THR A 65 3.70 -3.73 -5.68
N LYS A 66 2.73 -4.24 -4.91
CA LYS A 66 1.43 -4.65 -5.44
C LYS A 66 0.57 -3.43 -5.70
N LEU A 67 -0.33 -3.58 -6.67
CA LEU A 67 -1.16 -2.52 -7.21
C LEU A 67 -1.78 -1.63 -6.12
N ALA A 68 -2.44 -2.20 -5.12
CA ALA A 68 -3.24 -1.41 -4.20
C ALA A 68 -2.39 -0.48 -3.33
N CYS A 69 -1.33 -1.00 -2.71
CA CYS A 69 -0.43 -0.19 -1.88
C CYS A 69 0.32 0.85 -2.74
N ALA A 70 0.94 0.41 -3.84
CA ALA A 70 1.73 1.30 -4.70
C ALA A 70 0.87 2.44 -5.29
N THR A 71 -0.36 2.13 -5.71
CA THR A 71 -1.30 3.13 -6.23
C THR A 71 -1.67 4.13 -5.15
N MET A 72 -1.96 3.69 -3.92
CA MET A 72 -2.36 4.64 -2.87
C MET A 72 -1.25 5.62 -2.50
N PHE A 73 0.00 5.17 -2.41
CA PHE A 73 1.15 6.07 -2.23
C PHE A 73 1.32 7.04 -3.40
N MET A 74 1.22 6.54 -4.64
CA MET A 74 1.30 7.36 -5.84
C MET A 74 0.20 8.45 -5.85
N LEU A 75 -1.03 8.10 -5.50
CA LEU A 75 -2.14 9.05 -5.41
C LEU A 75 -1.95 10.07 -4.29
N PHE A 76 -1.40 9.65 -3.15
CA PHE A 76 -1.15 10.52 -2.00
C PHE A 76 -0.05 11.55 -2.25
N TYR A 77 1.01 11.19 -2.98
CA TYR A 77 2.15 12.10 -3.22
C TYR A 77 2.15 12.77 -4.60
N GLY A 78 1.58 12.13 -5.62
CA GLY A 78 1.65 12.59 -7.01
C GLY A 78 0.33 12.52 -7.77
N GLY A 79 -0.81 12.37 -7.09
CA GLY A 79 -2.13 12.25 -7.72
C GLY A 79 -2.55 13.45 -8.56
N LYS A 80 -2.04 14.66 -8.30
CA LYS A 80 -2.29 15.84 -9.14
C LYS A 80 -1.67 15.71 -10.54
N GLU A 81 -0.47 15.14 -10.61
CA GLU A 81 0.30 15.02 -11.85
C GLU A 81 -0.05 13.72 -12.58
N LEU A 82 0.04 12.59 -11.87
CA LEU A 82 -0.07 11.26 -12.45
C LEU A 82 -1.51 10.78 -12.61
N ALA A 83 -2.44 11.41 -11.90
CA ALA A 83 -3.85 11.00 -11.86
C ALA A 83 -4.78 12.22 -11.84
N ALA A 84 -4.46 13.28 -12.59
CA ALA A 84 -5.13 14.59 -12.56
C ALA A 84 -6.67 14.53 -12.64
N ARG A 85 -7.21 13.55 -13.37
CA ARG A 85 -8.65 13.34 -13.57
C ARG A 85 -9.34 12.54 -12.45
N THR A 86 -8.57 12.02 -11.51
CA THR A 86 -9.08 11.23 -10.37
C THR A 86 -9.55 12.20 -9.29
N CYS A 87 -10.86 12.40 -9.21
CA CYS A 87 -11.48 13.33 -8.27
C CYS A 87 -12.45 12.62 -7.34
N VAL A 88 -12.44 13.02 -6.07
CA VAL A 88 -13.40 12.60 -5.05
C VAL A 88 -14.24 13.81 -4.68
N LYS A 89 -15.54 13.77 -4.99
CA LYS A 89 -16.47 14.91 -4.76
C LYS A 89 -15.98 16.23 -5.39
N GLY A 90 -15.39 16.16 -6.58
CA GLY A 90 -14.87 17.33 -7.31
C GLY A 90 -13.48 17.81 -6.87
N GLU A 91 -12.89 17.24 -5.84
CA GLU A 91 -11.52 17.54 -5.38
C GLU A 91 -10.56 16.48 -5.91
N ASN A 92 -9.38 16.88 -6.41
CA ASN A 92 -8.35 15.90 -6.82
C ASN A 92 -8.01 14.98 -5.64
N ILE A 93 -7.83 13.68 -5.92
CA ILE A 93 -7.66 12.66 -4.88
C ILE A 93 -6.44 12.89 -3.99
N GLN A 94 -5.36 13.49 -4.51
CA GLN A 94 -4.19 13.85 -3.70
C GLN A 94 -4.59 14.83 -2.59
N GLU A 95 -5.25 15.92 -2.97
CA GLU A 95 -5.73 16.95 -2.03
C GLU A 95 -6.75 16.37 -1.07
N TYR A 96 -7.68 15.56 -1.57
CA TYR A 96 -8.69 14.91 -0.75
C TYR A 96 -8.02 14.05 0.34
N LEU A 97 -7.07 13.17 -0.02
CA LEU A 97 -6.40 12.29 0.94
C LEU A 97 -5.52 13.09 1.91
N GLN A 98 -4.70 14.03 1.42
CA GLN A 98 -3.81 14.84 2.24
C GLN A 98 -4.60 15.72 3.22
N ARG A 99 -5.71 16.32 2.79
CA ARG A 99 -6.59 17.12 3.65
C ARG A 99 -7.15 16.30 4.81
N HIS A 100 -7.62 15.07 4.56
CA HIS A 100 -8.11 14.19 5.64
C HIS A 100 -6.99 13.74 6.58
N TYR A 101 -5.82 13.42 6.04
CA TYR A 101 -4.65 13.06 6.84
C TYR A 101 -4.20 14.20 7.76
N LEU A 102 -4.06 15.40 7.20
CA LEU A 102 -3.70 16.60 7.96
C LEU A 102 -4.77 16.97 8.99
N ALA A 103 -6.05 16.86 8.65
CA ALA A 103 -7.15 17.09 9.60
C ALA A 103 -7.12 16.11 10.79
N MET A 104 -6.78 14.83 10.52
CA MET A 104 -6.57 13.82 11.57
C MET A 104 -5.38 14.20 12.46
N MET A 105 -4.22 14.52 11.87
CA MET A 105 -3.03 14.91 12.63
C MET A 105 -3.28 16.16 13.48
N GLN A 106 -3.94 17.18 12.93
CA GLN A 106 -4.34 18.36 13.67
C GLN A 106 -5.24 18.03 14.87
N ARG A 107 -6.13 17.04 14.76
CA ARG A 107 -6.98 16.61 15.88
C ARG A 107 -6.17 15.93 16.97
N VAL A 108 -5.18 15.12 16.60
CA VAL A 108 -4.23 14.49 17.53
C VAL A 108 -3.40 15.55 18.25
N VAL A 109 -2.78 16.49 17.52
CA VAL A 109 -1.99 17.58 18.12
C VAL A 109 -2.82 18.40 19.09
N ARG A 110 -4.03 18.85 18.70
CA ARG A 110 -4.92 19.61 19.61
C ARG A 110 -5.34 18.84 20.86
N ARG A 111 -5.41 17.51 20.79
CA ARG A 111 -5.82 16.67 21.93
C ARG A 111 -4.68 16.44 22.93
N LEU A 112 -3.44 16.54 22.44
CA LEU A 112 -2.23 16.23 23.18
C LEU A 112 -1.39 17.47 23.51
N SER A 113 -1.81 18.66 23.05
CA SER A 113 -1.05 19.92 23.18
C SER A 113 -0.69 20.30 24.62
N ASP A 114 -1.57 19.98 25.56
CA ASP A 114 -1.39 20.36 26.97
C ASP A 114 -0.63 19.30 27.77
N LEU A 115 -0.15 18.24 27.11
CA LEU A 115 0.62 17.17 27.74
C LEU A 115 2.12 17.48 27.60
N PRO A 116 2.81 17.90 28.68
CA PRO A 116 4.20 18.34 28.58
C PRO A 116 5.19 17.22 28.23
N HIS A 117 4.78 15.96 28.35
CA HIS A 117 5.60 14.78 28.06
C HIS A 117 5.57 14.38 26.58
N VAL A 118 4.73 15.00 25.76
CA VAL A 118 4.71 14.77 24.31
C VAL A 118 5.77 15.64 23.68
N ILE A 119 6.84 15.02 23.18
CA ILE A 119 8.03 15.73 22.68
C ILE A 119 7.97 16.06 21.19
N GLY A 120 7.04 15.45 20.45
CA GLY A 120 6.91 15.68 19.03
C GLY A 120 5.97 14.71 18.32
N TYR A 121 5.87 14.91 17.01
CA TYR A 121 4.97 14.21 16.12
C TYR A 121 5.71 13.85 14.83
N GLY A 122 5.63 12.59 14.41
CA GLY A 122 6.05 12.16 13.09
C GLY A 122 5.14 12.71 12.00
N VAL A 123 5.65 12.69 10.75
CA VAL A 123 4.89 13.13 9.58
C VAL A 123 4.15 11.97 8.94
N MET A 124 4.79 10.80 8.80
CA MET A 124 4.26 9.51 8.35
C MET A 124 5.37 8.47 8.61
N ASN A 125 5.05 7.30 9.16
CA ASN A 125 6.03 6.22 9.25
C ASN A 125 6.42 5.73 7.85
N GLU A 126 7.71 5.58 7.59
CA GLU A 126 8.30 4.95 6.38
C GLU A 126 7.55 5.30 5.07
N PRO A 127 7.51 6.59 4.68
CA PRO A 127 6.79 7.00 3.47
C PRO A 127 7.36 6.30 2.25
N ASN A 128 6.48 5.79 1.39
CA ASN A 128 6.84 5.10 0.16
C ASN A 128 6.37 5.90 -1.07
N MET A 129 7.12 5.82 -2.16
CA MET A 129 6.82 6.56 -3.39
C MET A 129 5.86 5.81 -4.33
N GLY A 130 5.46 4.58 -3.98
CA GLY A 130 4.75 3.68 -4.88
C GLY A 130 5.56 3.44 -6.15
N TRP A 131 5.03 3.88 -7.29
CA TRP A 131 5.73 3.80 -8.59
C TRP A 131 6.24 5.15 -9.10
N ILE A 132 6.19 6.21 -8.29
CA ILE A 132 6.77 7.50 -8.67
C ILE A 132 8.29 7.36 -8.81
N GLY A 133 8.84 7.80 -9.94
CA GLY A 133 10.27 7.75 -10.22
C GLY A 133 10.80 6.39 -10.69
N ILE A 134 9.93 5.44 -11.04
CA ILE A 134 10.35 4.20 -11.70
C ILE A 134 10.51 4.43 -13.20
N ASP A 135 11.73 4.29 -13.71
CA ASP A 135 12.04 4.47 -15.14
C ASP A 135 11.59 3.29 -16.01
N ASP A 136 11.60 2.07 -15.47
CA ASP A 136 11.26 0.84 -16.20
C ASP A 136 10.22 0.01 -15.42
N LEU A 137 8.98 0.08 -15.90
CA LEU A 137 7.82 -0.62 -15.33
C LEU A 137 7.84 -2.14 -15.54
N THR A 138 8.77 -2.67 -16.34
CA THR A 138 8.95 -4.11 -16.53
C THR A 138 9.85 -4.72 -15.46
N THR A 139 10.55 -3.89 -14.69
CA THR A 139 11.42 -4.33 -13.60
C THR A 139 10.80 -4.07 -12.23
N TYR A 140 11.18 -4.91 -11.27
CA TYR A 140 10.76 -4.79 -9.89
C TYR A 140 11.92 -4.22 -9.07
N LYS A 141 11.74 -3.05 -8.44
CA LYS A 141 12.73 -2.41 -7.57
C LYS A 141 12.22 -2.36 -6.13
N TRP A 142 12.27 -3.49 -5.43
CA TRP A 142 12.04 -3.57 -3.99
C TRP A 142 12.88 -4.68 -3.38
N GLU A 143 13.42 -4.44 -2.18
CA GLU A 143 14.44 -5.31 -1.60
C GLU A 143 13.85 -6.53 -0.87
N LEU A 144 12.63 -6.41 -0.33
CA LEU A 144 11.96 -7.48 0.41
C LEU A 144 11.05 -8.29 -0.51
N GLN A 145 11.64 -9.16 -1.33
CA GLN A 145 10.96 -9.99 -2.33
C GLN A 145 10.63 -11.37 -1.79
N LEU A 146 9.37 -11.67 -1.52
CA LEU A 146 8.94 -12.97 -1.00
C LEU A 146 7.62 -13.40 -1.65
N GLY A 147 7.49 -14.69 -1.96
CA GLY A 147 6.32 -15.18 -2.67
C GLY A 147 6.15 -14.52 -4.04
N PRO A 148 4.91 -14.39 -4.55
CA PRO A 148 4.64 -13.80 -5.86
C PRO A 148 4.91 -12.29 -5.88
N CYS A 149 5.82 -11.83 -6.74
CA CYS A 149 6.19 -10.42 -6.92
C CYS A 149 5.89 -9.96 -8.34
N CYS A 150 5.18 -8.84 -8.49
CA CYS A 150 4.74 -8.30 -9.78
C CYS A 150 5.53 -7.05 -10.13
N ALA A 151 6.10 -6.98 -11.34
CA ALA A 151 6.58 -5.69 -11.86
C ALA A 151 5.39 -4.70 -11.99
N PRO A 152 5.62 -3.38 -11.94
CA PRO A 152 4.55 -2.39 -12.05
C PRO A 152 3.62 -2.61 -13.26
N LEU A 153 4.19 -2.91 -14.43
CA LEU A 153 3.41 -3.18 -15.65
C LEU A 153 2.50 -4.42 -15.50
N GLN A 154 3.00 -5.47 -14.82
CA GLN A 154 2.20 -6.66 -14.54
C GLN A 154 1.08 -6.36 -13.54
N SER A 155 1.37 -5.57 -12.50
CA SER A 155 0.34 -5.10 -11.55
C SER A 155 -0.76 -4.30 -12.25
N LEU A 156 -0.41 -3.44 -13.23
CA LEU A 156 -1.37 -2.70 -14.05
C LEU A 156 -2.17 -3.62 -14.98
N ALA A 157 -1.54 -4.62 -15.59
CA ALA A 157 -2.22 -5.62 -16.42
C ALA A 157 -3.24 -6.44 -15.59
N LEU A 158 -2.82 -6.93 -14.41
CA LEU A 158 -3.69 -7.62 -13.45
C LEU A 158 -4.89 -6.77 -13.06
N SER A 159 -4.69 -5.46 -12.88
CA SER A 159 -5.76 -4.51 -12.56
C SER A 159 -6.84 -4.40 -13.65
N ASN A 160 -6.48 -4.71 -14.89
CA ASN A 160 -7.39 -4.66 -16.03
C ASN A 160 -8.07 -6.01 -16.31
N GLY A 161 -7.81 -7.03 -15.47
CA GLY A 161 -8.32 -8.38 -15.67
C GLY A 161 -7.49 -9.19 -16.67
N LEU A 162 -6.24 -8.81 -16.92
CA LEU A 162 -5.32 -9.59 -17.74
C LEU A 162 -4.50 -10.51 -16.82
N PRO A 163 -4.68 -11.84 -16.88
CA PRO A 163 -3.88 -12.76 -16.07
C PRO A 163 -2.38 -12.59 -16.37
N GLN A 164 -1.53 -12.72 -15.36
CA GLN A 164 -0.07 -12.56 -15.51
C GLN A 164 0.67 -13.75 -14.92
N LEU A 165 1.74 -14.18 -15.58
CA LEU A 165 2.74 -15.08 -15.01
C LEU A 165 3.79 -14.22 -14.32
N VAL A 166 3.91 -14.33 -13.00
CA VAL A 166 4.79 -13.47 -12.19
C VAL A 166 5.84 -14.30 -11.47
N SER A 167 7.02 -13.71 -11.27
CA SER A 167 8.12 -14.39 -10.57
C SER A 167 7.78 -14.63 -9.10
N THR A 168 8.20 -15.78 -8.58
CA THR A 168 8.12 -16.11 -7.16
C THR A 168 9.50 -16.04 -6.53
N PHE A 169 9.59 -15.54 -5.31
CA PHE A 169 10.84 -15.39 -4.58
C PHE A 169 10.79 -16.10 -3.23
N ASP A 170 11.94 -16.58 -2.78
CA ASP A 170 12.11 -17.16 -1.45
C ASP A 170 13.41 -16.66 -0.80
N HIS A 171 13.48 -16.71 0.53
CA HIS A 171 14.63 -16.25 1.29
C HIS A 171 15.58 -17.42 1.57
N GLY A 172 16.71 -17.45 0.85
CA GLY A 172 17.81 -18.38 1.09
C GLY A 172 18.89 -17.79 2.00
N MET A 173 19.96 -18.56 2.24
CA MET A 173 21.09 -18.11 3.08
C MET A 173 21.84 -16.88 2.53
N LEU A 174 21.77 -16.64 1.21
CA LEU A 174 22.42 -15.52 0.53
C LEU A 174 21.43 -14.36 0.22
N GLY A 175 20.23 -14.41 0.79
CA GLY A 175 19.15 -13.45 0.54
C GLY A 175 18.06 -13.98 -0.40
N PHE A 176 17.28 -13.06 -0.96
CA PHE A 176 16.14 -13.39 -1.80
C PHE A 176 16.59 -13.90 -3.17
N LYS A 177 16.00 -15.01 -3.61
CA LYS A 177 16.24 -15.60 -4.93
C LYS A 177 14.94 -15.91 -5.64
N ASN A 178 14.93 -15.75 -6.95
CA ASN A 178 13.82 -16.22 -7.78
C ASN A 178 13.78 -17.75 -7.73
N THR A 179 12.61 -18.30 -7.41
CA THR A 179 12.34 -19.73 -7.26
C THR A 179 11.41 -20.30 -8.34
N GLY A 180 10.88 -19.47 -9.23
CA GLY A 180 9.97 -19.89 -10.27
C GLY A 180 8.98 -18.80 -10.69
N SER A 181 7.81 -19.22 -11.14
CA SER A 181 6.74 -18.31 -11.51
C SER A 181 5.37 -18.91 -11.21
N VAL A 182 4.39 -18.04 -10.98
CA VAL A 182 3.00 -18.41 -10.71
C VAL A 182 2.04 -17.54 -11.51
N GLY A 183 0.95 -18.14 -11.98
CA GLY A 183 -0.13 -17.41 -12.63
C GLY A 183 -1.00 -16.69 -11.60
N LEU A 184 -1.26 -15.40 -11.79
CA LEU A 184 -2.17 -14.60 -10.98
C LEU A 184 -3.40 -14.16 -11.77
N ASN A 185 -4.51 -13.99 -11.06
CA ASN A 185 -5.82 -13.55 -11.57
C ASN A 185 -6.37 -14.39 -12.75
N PRO A 186 -6.46 -15.73 -12.64
CA PRO A 186 -6.92 -16.59 -13.74
C PRO A 186 -8.40 -16.33 -14.13
N ASN A 187 -9.18 -15.72 -13.24
CA ASN A 187 -10.59 -15.41 -13.47
C ASN A 187 -10.80 -14.06 -14.17
N CYS A 188 -9.73 -13.36 -14.56
CA CYS A 188 -9.79 -12.07 -15.26
C CYS A 188 -10.57 -10.99 -14.50
N TRP A 189 -10.54 -11.03 -13.16
CA TRP A 189 -11.26 -10.09 -12.32
C TRP A 189 -10.54 -8.74 -12.25
N ARG A 190 -11.30 -7.70 -11.93
CA ARG A 190 -10.77 -6.35 -11.72
C ARG A 190 -10.89 -5.97 -10.25
N PRO A 191 -9.90 -5.29 -9.65
CA PRO A 191 -9.95 -4.89 -8.26
C PRO A 191 -10.82 -3.65 -8.02
N TRP A 192 -11.48 -3.14 -9.06
CA TRP A 192 -12.25 -1.90 -9.04
C TRP A 192 -13.71 -2.16 -8.65
N LYS A 193 -14.36 -1.11 -8.14
CA LYS A 193 -15.82 -1.03 -8.03
C LYS A 193 -16.42 -0.94 -9.43
N ASP A 194 -17.60 -1.53 -9.57
CA ASP A 194 -18.37 -1.53 -10.83
C ASP A 194 -18.96 -0.14 -11.12
#